data_AF-A0A8B6GVY8-F1
#
_entry.id   AF-A0A8B6GVY8-F1
#
_cell.length_a   1.000
_cell.length_b   1.000
_cell.length_c   1.000
_cell.angle_alpha   90.00
_cell.angle_beta   90.00
_cell.angle_gamma   90.00
#
_symmetry.space_group_name_H-M   'P 1'
#
loop_
_entity.id
_entity.type
_entity.pdbx_description
1 polymer ?
#
loop_
_entity_poly.entity_id
_entity_poly.type
_entity_poly.pdbx_seq_one_letter_code
_entity_poly.pdbx_strand_id
1 'polypeptide(L)'
;MEYETPRVTPSALDDTDSEFQLKPGLTRYKFNQAKEHIEQFGVGEPDTIKKLSREKYTVSQLNHFIDFITSGQIVKDQLFGEKTLKIETGEVIIIPTVIRSLTPSSIIFQYVTLCNEENVKPLGSSTLYKILDECSAVVRKSVEGLDNFIMEGCKGLYELDKVIKRLKLPTEKK
;
A
#
# COMPACT_ATOMS: atom_id res chain seq x y z
N MET A 1 24.27 36.11 -7.53
CA MET A 1 23.91 36.17 -8.97
C MET A 1 22.44 36.47 -9.02
N GLU A 2 22.15 37.77 -9.00
CA GLU A 2 20.81 38.32 -9.06
C GLU A 2 20.46 38.48 -10.55
N TYR A 3 19.34 37.90 -10.96
CA TYR A 3 18.83 38.05 -12.32
C TYR A 3 17.77 39.15 -12.24
N GLU A 4 18.16 40.39 -12.54
CA GLU A 4 17.22 41.49 -12.73
C GLU A 4 16.37 41.22 -13.97
N THR A 5 15.07 41.03 -13.77
CA THR A 5 14.08 41.12 -14.85
C THR A 5 13.75 42.60 -15.09
N PRO A 6 13.80 43.09 -16.34
CA PRO A 6 13.67 44.51 -16.62
C PRO A 6 12.25 45.01 -16.35
N ARG A 7 12.15 46.14 -15.63
CA ARG A 7 10.92 46.92 -15.47
C ARG A 7 10.53 47.52 -16.82
N VAL A 8 9.38 47.11 -17.35
CA VAL A 8 8.76 47.76 -18.51
C VAL A 8 8.01 49.00 -18.02
N THR A 9 8.49 50.18 -18.42
CA THR A 9 7.83 51.47 -18.20
C THR A 9 6.58 51.60 -19.06
N PRO A 10 5.47 52.19 -18.55
CA PRO A 10 4.25 52.38 -19.32
C PRO A 10 4.35 53.68 -20.13
N SER A 11 4.88 53.59 -21.35
CA SER A 11 4.84 54.71 -22.30
C SER A 11 4.68 54.20 -23.72
N ALA A 12 3.42 54.02 -24.14
CA ALA A 12 2.91 54.20 -25.50
C ALA A 12 1.49 53.63 -25.55
N LEU A 13 0.51 54.52 -25.39
CA LEU A 13 -0.79 54.33 -26.01
C LEU A 13 -0.56 54.51 -27.52
N ASP A 14 -0.41 53.41 -28.24
CA ASP A 14 -0.61 53.39 -29.69
C ASP A 14 -1.87 52.56 -29.96
N ASP A 15 -2.78 53.20 -30.66
CA ASP A 15 -3.99 52.64 -31.24
C ASP A 15 -3.63 51.50 -32.21
N THR A 16 -3.83 50.25 -31.79
CA THR A 16 -4.00 49.16 -32.74
C THR A 16 -5.18 48.28 -32.32
N ASP A 17 -6.29 48.48 -33.02
CA ASP A 17 -7.40 47.54 -33.17
C ASP A 17 -6.90 46.23 -33.80
N SER A 18 -6.16 45.42 -33.04
CA SER A 18 -5.79 44.05 -33.42
C SER A 18 -6.38 43.06 -32.44
N GLU A 19 -7.68 42.81 -32.65
CA GLU A 19 -8.28 41.47 -32.69
C GLU A 19 -7.76 40.43 -31.68
N PHE A 20 -7.79 40.74 -30.38
CA PHE A 20 -7.88 39.67 -29.39
C PHE A 20 -9.30 39.14 -29.43
N GLN A 21 -9.50 37.97 -30.06
CA GLN A 21 -10.76 37.23 -29.98
C GLN A 21 -11.04 36.93 -28.50
N LEU A 22 -11.83 37.79 -27.88
CA LEU A 22 -12.33 37.59 -26.53
C LEU A 22 -13.15 36.30 -26.54
N LYS A 23 -12.88 35.39 -25.60
CA LYS A 23 -13.68 34.18 -25.45
C LYS A 23 -15.16 34.55 -25.40
N PRO A 24 -16.06 33.76 -26.02
CA PRO A 24 -17.48 34.04 -26.00
C PRO A 24 -17.97 34.17 -24.55
N GLY A 25 -18.54 35.33 -24.21
CA GLY A 25 -18.98 35.68 -22.85
C GLY A 25 -18.07 36.67 -22.10
N LEU A 26 -16.88 36.99 -22.62
CA LEU A 26 -15.99 38.01 -22.05
C LEU A 26 -16.15 39.34 -22.79
N THR A 27 -16.78 40.32 -22.14
CA THR A 27 -16.96 41.67 -22.68
C THR A 27 -15.69 42.51 -22.51
N ARG A 28 -15.41 43.41 -23.45
CA ARG A 28 -14.30 44.38 -23.37
C ARG A 28 -14.28 45.17 -22.05
N TYR A 29 -15.45 45.50 -21.52
CA TYR A 29 -15.62 46.11 -20.20
C TYR A 29 -15.00 45.28 -19.06
N LYS A 30 -15.31 43.97 -19.02
CA LYS A 30 -14.78 43.07 -17.98
C LYS A 30 -13.26 42.89 -18.10
N PHE A 31 -12.75 42.91 -19.32
CA PHE A 31 -11.30 42.85 -19.58
C PHE A 31 -10.59 44.10 -19.06
N ASN A 32 -11.11 45.29 -19.38
CA ASN A 32 -10.55 46.55 -18.91
C ASN A 32 -10.63 46.67 -17.38
N GLN A 33 -11.76 46.29 -16.79
CA GLN A 33 -11.94 46.28 -15.33
C GLN A 33 -10.94 45.34 -14.64
N ALA A 34 -10.66 44.16 -15.20
CA ALA A 34 -9.65 43.26 -14.67
C ALA A 34 -8.23 43.84 -14.79
N LYS A 35 -7.94 44.55 -15.88
CA LYS A 35 -6.66 45.23 -16.09
C LYS A 35 -6.45 46.35 -15.07
N GLU A 36 -7.46 47.19 -14.86
CA GLU A 36 -7.46 48.24 -13.82
C GLU A 36 -7.27 47.65 -12.43
N HIS A 37 -7.92 46.52 -12.14
CA HIS A 37 -7.76 45.82 -10.86
C HIS A 37 -6.33 45.28 -10.66
N ILE A 38 -5.69 44.72 -11.69
CA ILE A 38 -4.29 44.28 -11.63
C ILE A 38 -3.35 45.46 -11.37
N GLU A 39 -3.60 46.60 -12.00
CA GLU A 39 -2.80 47.82 -11.81
C GLU A 39 -2.97 48.40 -10.39
N GLN A 40 -4.17 48.33 -9.81
CA GLN A 40 -4.46 48.88 -8.48
C GLN A 40 -4.07 47.95 -7.32
N PHE A 41 -4.29 46.65 -7.46
CA PHE A 41 -4.19 45.68 -6.36
C PHE A 41 -3.14 44.59 -6.59
N GLY A 42 -2.52 44.52 -7.77
CA GLY A 42 -1.57 43.49 -8.15
C GLY A 42 -2.24 42.20 -8.66
N VAL A 43 -1.42 41.18 -8.95
CA VAL A 43 -1.91 39.84 -9.33
C VAL A 43 -2.54 39.21 -8.09
N GLY A 44 -3.82 38.87 -8.15
CA GLY A 44 -4.50 38.17 -7.05
C GLY A 44 -3.75 36.89 -6.69
N GLU A 45 -3.47 36.69 -5.40
CA GLU A 45 -2.85 35.46 -4.91
C GLU A 45 -3.78 34.29 -5.28
N PRO A 46 -3.33 33.30 -6.06
CA PRO A 46 -4.17 32.15 -6.35
C PRO A 46 -4.47 31.50 -5.01
N ASP A 47 -5.75 31.45 -4.65
CA ASP A 47 -6.21 30.75 -3.46
C ASP A 47 -5.50 29.40 -3.44
N THR A 48 -4.58 29.22 -2.50
CA THR A 48 -3.98 27.92 -2.26
C THR A 48 -5.13 27.08 -1.74
N ILE A 49 -5.83 26.41 -2.66
CA ILE A 49 -6.85 25.44 -2.32
C ILE A 49 -6.07 24.40 -1.53
N LYS A 50 -6.11 24.51 -0.21
CA LYS A 50 -5.56 23.52 0.70
C LYS A 50 -6.25 22.25 0.27
N LYS A 51 -5.50 21.35 -0.38
CA LYS A 51 -6.02 20.04 -0.79
C LYS A 51 -6.48 19.40 0.52
N LEU A 52 -7.79 19.42 0.76
CA LEU A 52 -8.37 18.72 1.88
C LEU A 52 -8.08 17.25 1.60
N SER A 53 -7.05 16.72 2.25
CA SER A 53 -6.78 15.29 2.25
C SER A 53 -8.02 14.65 2.87
N ARG A 54 -8.86 14.06 2.02
CA ARG A 54 -9.99 13.28 2.52
C ARG A 54 -9.39 12.05 3.17
N GLU A 55 -9.36 12.02 4.50
CA GLU A 55 -9.06 10.80 5.24
C GLU A 55 -10.15 9.78 4.91
N LYS A 56 -9.80 8.78 4.10
CA LYS A 56 -10.75 7.78 3.60
C LYS A 56 -11.08 6.69 4.64
N TYR A 57 -10.36 6.67 5.76
CA TYR A 57 -10.45 5.61 6.76
C TYR A 57 -10.12 6.15 8.15
N THR A 58 -10.74 5.56 9.18
CA THR A 58 -10.45 5.87 10.58
C THR A 58 -9.22 5.08 11.04
N VAL A 59 -8.39 5.68 11.91
CA VAL A 59 -7.21 5.01 12.52
C VAL A 59 -7.59 3.68 13.17
N SER A 60 -8.74 3.62 13.85
CA SER A 60 -9.26 2.39 14.46
C SER A 60 -9.46 1.24 13.45
N GLN A 61 -10.00 1.54 12.26
CA GLN A 61 -10.21 0.52 11.23
C GLN A 61 -8.89 0.04 10.63
N LEU A 62 -7.92 0.94 10.51
CA LEU A 62 -6.58 0.59 10.05
C LEU A 62 -5.90 -0.32 11.07
N ASN A 63 -5.88 0.08 12.35
CA ASN A 63 -5.25 -0.69 13.43
C ASN A 63 -5.87 -2.09 13.53
N HIS A 64 -7.20 -2.20 13.44
CA HIS A 64 -7.88 -3.49 13.46
C HIS A 64 -7.37 -4.44 12.37
N PHE A 65 -7.15 -3.94 11.15
CA PHE A 65 -6.58 -4.74 10.07
C PHE A 65 -5.09 -5.05 10.28
N ILE A 66 -4.31 -4.10 10.80
CA ILE A 66 -2.89 -4.30 11.12
C ILE A 66 -2.75 -5.40 12.19
N ASP A 67 -3.52 -5.33 13.26
CA ASP A 67 -3.54 -6.30 14.34
C ASP A 67 -3.86 -7.70 13.78
N PHE A 68 -4.88 -7.79 12.93
CA PHE A 68 -5.24 -9.03 12.24
C PHE A 68 -4.09 -9.61 11.41
N ILE A 69 -3.43 -8.81 10.56
CA ILE A 69 -2.35 -9.30 9.69
C ILE A 69 -1.05 -9.57 10.44
N THR A 70 -0.86 -9.00 11.63
CA THR A 70 0.28 -9.29 12.52
C THR A 70 0.01 -10.44 13.49
N SER A 71 -1.24 -10.90 13.59
CA SER A 71 -1.60 -11.99 14.47
C SER A 71 -0.85 -13.28 14.11
N GLY A 72 -0.48 -14.07 15.13
CA GLY A 72 0.25 -15.33 14.95
C GLY A 72 -0.51 -16.41 14.16
N GLN A 73 -1.79 -16.19 13.88
CA GLN A 73 -2.60 -17.03 13.00
C GLN A 73 -2.16 -16.86 11.52
N ILE A 74 -1.83 -15.62 11.14
CA ILE A 74 -1.52 -15.23 9.77
C ILE A 74 0.00 -15.14 9.54
N VAL A 75 0.72 -14.61 10.53
CA VAL A 75 2.19 -14.47 10.49
C VAL A 75 2.84 -15.61 11.24
N LYS A 76 3.81 -16.24 10.58
CA LYS A 76 4.73 -17.18 11.21
C LYS A 76 6.12 -16.57 11.18
N ASP A 77 6.82 -16.64 12.30
CA ASP A 77 8.20 -16.20 12.36
C ASP A 77 9.07 -17.04 11.40
N GLN A 78 9.91 -16.34 10.65
CA GLN A 78 10.93 -16.98 9.84
C GLN A 78 12.16 -17.18 10.71
N LEU A 79 12.63 -18.41 10.84
CA LEU A 79 13.86 -18.74 11.59
C LEU A 79 15.14 -18.21 10.91
N PHE A 80 15.04 -17.64 9.70
CA PHE A 80 16.20 -17.22 8.92
C PHE A 80 15.89 -16.03 8.01
N GLY A 81 16.58 -14.90 8.20
CA GLY A 81 16.47 -13.71 7.36
C GLY A 81 16.22 -12.46 8.19
N GLU A 82 17.13 -11.51 8.12
CA GLU A 82 17.10 -10.26 8.86
C GLU A 82 16.90 -9.08 7.90
N LYS A 83 16.07 -8.11 8.28
CA LYS A 83 15.90 -6.84 7.59
C LYS A 83 16.50 -5.74 8.46
N THR A 84 17.38 -4.93 7.88
CA THR A 84 17.93 -3.74 8.54
C THR A 84 17.04 -2.54 8.25
N LEU A 85 16.43 -1.98 9.30
CA LEU A 85 15.78 -0.67 9.24
C LEU A 85 16.78 0.39 9.68
N LYS A 86 17.08 1.34 8.80
CA LYS A 86 17.87 2.52 9.15
C LYS A 86 16.91 3.62 9.56
N ILE A 87 17.00 4.05 10.82
CA ILE A 87 16.22 5.19 11.33
C ILE A 87 16.91 6.48 10.88
N GLU A 88 16.16 7.57 10.76
CA GLU A 88 16.67 8.90 10.41
C GLU A 88 17.75 9.41 11.38
N THR A 89 17.74 8.91 12.62
CA THR A 89 18.76 9.17 13.66
C THR A 89 20.10 8.48 13.39
N GLY A 90 20.19 7.64 12.35
CA GLY A 90 21.39 6.89 11.98
C GLY A 90 21.51 5.51 12.64
N GLU A 91 20.62 5.19 13.58
CA GLU A 91 20.56 3.86 14.21
C GLU A 91 20.03 2.80 13.23
N VAL A 92 20.61 1.60 13.31
CA VAL A 92 20.22 0.46 12.48
C VAL A 92 19.56 -0.59 13.37
N ILE A 93 18.27 -0.83 13.16
CA ILE A 93 17.52 -1.88 13.84
C ILE A 93 17.47 -3.11 12.94
N ILE A 94 17.83 -4.25 13.51
CA ILE A 94 17.74 -5.54 12.84
C ILE A 94 16.40 -6.17 13.23
N ILE A 95 15.52 -6.38 12.26
CA ILE A 95 14.19 -6.98 12.45
C ILE A 95 14.15 -8.33 11.74
N PRO A 96 13.68 -9.40 12.40
CA PRO A 96 13.50 -10.69 11.74
C PRO A 96 12.46 -10.56 10.62
N THR A 97 12.72 -11.21 9.50
CA THR A 97 11.77 -11.25 8.39
C THR A 97 10.54 -12.02 8.80
N VAL A 98 9.36 -11.43 8.63
CA VAL A 98 8.08 -12.10 8.88
C VAL A 98 7.58 -12.79 7.62
N ILE A 99 7.05 -14.01 7.79
CA ILE A 99 6.39 -14.75 6.72
C ILE A 99 4.88 -14.77 6.94
N ARG A 100 4.11 -14.46 5.89
CA ARG A 100 2.67 -14.75 5.86
C ARG A 100 2.42 -16.16 5.37
N SER A 101 1.61 -16.90 6.11
CA SER A 101 1.21 -18.28 5.78
C SER A 101 0.17 -18.34 4.66
N LEU A 102 -0.59 -17.26 4.47
CA LEU A 102 -1.70 -17.18 3.52
C LEU A 102 -1.40 -16.20 2.38
N THR A 103 -2.07 -16.41 1.24
CA THR A 103 -2.04 -15.47 0.11
C THR A 103 -2.80 -14.18 0.46
N PRO A 104 -2.46 -13.03 -0.13
CA PRO A 104 -3.16 -11.76 0.13
C PRO A 104 -4.68 -11.83 -0.07
N SER A 105 -5.15 -12.58 -1.06
CA SER A 105 -6.57 -12.79 -1.31
C SER A 105 -7.26 -13.58 -0.20
N SER A 106 -6.64 -14.66 0.28
CA SER A 106 -7.15 -15.46 1.39
C SER A 106 -7.16 -14.68 2.71
N ILE A 107 -6.15 -13.84 2.96
CA ILE A 107 -6.10 -12.97 4.14
C ILE A 107 -7.29 -12.00 4.14
N ILE A 108 -7.55 -11.35 3.00
CA ILE A 108 -8.67 -10.42 2.87
C ILE A 108 -10.01 -11.14 3.04
N PHE A 109 -10.16 -12.34 2.48
CA PHE A 109 -11.37 -13.14 2.65
C PHE A 109 -11.62 -13.47 4.13
N GLN A 110 -10.60 -13.97 4.84
CA GLN A 110 -10.72 -14.27 6.27
C GLN A 110 -11.01 -13.02 7.11
N TYR A 111 -10.37 -11.90 6.79
CA TYR A 111 -10.63 -10.64 7.47
C TYR A 111 -12.08 -10.17 7.32
N VAL A 112 -12.64 -10.26 6.11
CA VAL A 112 -14.04 -9.88 5.86
C VAL A 112 -14.98 -10.80 6.63
N THR A 113 -14.69 -12.10 6.71
CA THR A 113 -15.47 -13.05 7.51
C THR A 113 -15.44 -12.69 8.99
N LEU A 114 -14.26 -12.41 9.55
CA LEU A 114 -14.12 -11.94 10.94
C LEU A 114 -14.88 -10.64 11.20
N CYS A 115 -14.80 -9.67 10.28
CA CYS A 115 -15.52 -8.41 10.39
C CYS A 115 -17.04 -8.62 10.46
N ASN A 116 -17.57 -9.61 9.73
CA ASN A 116 -18.99 -9.94 9.78
C ASN A 116 -19.38 -10.55 11.15
N GLU A 117 -18.49 -11.34 11.77
CA GLU A 117 -18.73 -11.93 13.10
C GLU A 117 -18.69 -10.88 14.21
N GLU A 118 -17.76 -9.93 14.13
CA GLU A 118 -17.56 -8.87 15.13
C GLU A 118 -18.45 -7.64 14.90
N ASN A 119 -19.28 -7.64 13.85
CA ASN A 119 -20.11 -6.50 13.42
C ASN A 119 -19.30 -5.23 13.11
N VAL A 120 -18.07 -5.38 12.62
CA VAL A 120 -17.17 -4.28 12.25
C VAL A 120 -17.28 -4.05 10.74
N LYS A 121 -17.35 -2.78 10.31
CA LYS A 121 -17.33 -2.46 8.87
C LYS A 121 -15.90 -2.54 8.32
N PRO A 122 -15.61 -3.44 7.36
CA PRO A 122 -14.28 -3.57 6.79
C PRO A 122 -13.94 -2.39 5.87
N LEU A 123 -12.64 -2.19 5.66
CA LEU A 123 -12.11 -1.29 4.64
C LEU A 123 -12.39 -1.84 3.24
N GLY A 124 -12.39 -0.96 2.23
CA GLY A 124 -12.53 -1.39 0.84
C GLY A 124 -11.38 -2.30 0.41
N SER A 125 -11.67 -3.32 -0.41
CA SER A 125 -10.68 -4.33 -0.81
C SER A 125 -9.42 -3.73 -1.42
N SER A 126 -9.54 -2.65 -2.22
CA SER A 126 -8.38 -1.96 -2.79
C SER A 126 -7.47 -1.33 -1.74
N THR A 127 -8.04 -0.82 -0.65
CA THR A 127 -7.27 -0.29 0.49
C THR A 127 -6.58 -1.43 1.24
N LEU A 128 -7.27 -2.55 1.47
CA LEU A 128 -6.70 -3.73 2.12
C LEU A 128 -5.51 -4.29 1.34
N TYR A 129 -5.61 -4.39 0.01
CA TYR A 129 -4.49 -4.80 -0.84
C TYR A 129 -3.31 -3.83 -0.77
N LYS A 130 -3.56 -2.52 -0.75
CA LYS A 130 -2.50 -1.51 -0.57
C LYS A 130 -1.78 -1.65 0.76
N ILE A 131 -2.53 -1.88 1.85
CA ILE A 131 -1.93 -2.08 3.17
C ILE A 131 -1.05 -3.33 3.17
N LEU A 132 -1.48 -4.42 2.52
CA LEU A 132 -0.67 -5.64 2.39
C LEU A 132 0.61 -5.45 1.56
N ASP A 133 0.58 -4.55 0.57
CA ASP A 133 1.72 -4.21 -0.28
C ASP A 133 2.76 -3.36 0.48
N GLU A 134 2.29 -2.32 1.18
CA GLU A 134 3.13 -1.47 2.05
C GLU A 134 3.74 -2.27 3.21
N CYS A 135 2.95 -3.15 3.84
CA CYS A 135 3.44 -4.08 4.83
C CYS A 135 4.13 -5.26 4.13
N SER A 136 5.29 -5.05 3.53
CA SER A 136 6.02 -6.08 2.79
C SER A 136 6.50 -7.22 3.69
N ALA A 137 5.80 -8.35 3.63
CA ALA A 137 6.16 -9.62 4.26
C ALA A 137 6.41 -10.69 3.19
N VAL A 138 7.29 -11.64 3.48
CA VAL A 138 7.54 -12.75 2.57
C VAL A 138 6.30 -13.64 2.58
N VAL A 139 5.60 -13.75 1.44
CA VAL A 139 4.50 -14.70 1.30
C VAL A 139 5.10 -16.07 0.98
N ARG A 140 4.79 -17.09 1.80
CA ARG A 140 5.18 -18.47 1.47
C ARG A 140 4.41 -18.92 0.23
N LYS A 141 5.13 -19.17 -0.86
CA LYS A 141 4.55 -19.71 -2.10
C LYS A 141 4.37 -21.24 -2.06
N SER A 142 4.94 -21.94 -1.08
CA SER A 142 4.70 -23.37 -0.88
C SER A 142 4.58 -23.75 0.60
N VAL A 143 3.58 -24.57 0.90
CA VAL A 143 3.36 -25.27 2.19
C VAL A 143 4.10 -26.63 2.19
N GLU A 144 4.67 -26.98 1.04
CA GLU A 144 5.35 -28.25 0.70
C GLU A 144 6.70 -28.48 1.42
N GLY A 145 6.94 -27.81 2.54
CA GLY A 145 8.12 -28.02 3.36
C GLY A 145 7.89 -29.10 4.41
N LEU A 146 6.90 -28.92 5.28
CA LEU A 146 6.72 -29.78 6.46
C LEU A 146 5.94 -31.06 6.14
N ASP A 147 4.84 -30.93 5.40
CA ASP A 147 4.01 -32.08 5.03
C ASP A 147 4.74 -33.03 4.09
N ASN A 148 5.65 -32.53 3.24
CA ASN A 148 6.47 -33.38 2.39
C ASN A 148 7.44 -34.25 3.19
N PHE A 149 8.13 -33.72 4.20
CA PHE A 149 9.02 -34.55 5.02
C PHE A 149 8.26 -35.60 5.84
N ILE A 150 7.12 -35.23 6.42
CA ILE A 150 6.28 -36.19 7.16
C ILE A 150 5.68 -37.23 6.21
N MET A 151 5.18 -36.81 5.05
CA MET A 151 4.62 -37.69 4.03
C MET A 151 5.69 -38.62 3.44
N GLU A 152 6.89 -38.13 3.19
CA GLU A 152 8.02 -38.92 2.67
C GLU A 152 8.52 -39.92 3.72
N GLY A 153 8.61 -39.51 4.99
CA GLY A 153 8.89 -40.41 6.12
C GLY A 153 7.82 -41.49 6.28
N CYS A 154 6.54 -41.11 6.27
CA CYS A 154 5.41 -42.04 6.31
C CYS A 154 5.40 -42.99 5.11
N LYS A 155 5.75 -42.51 3.91
CA LYS A 155 5.86 -43.32 2.70
C LYS A 155 6.97 -44.36 2.82
N GLY A 156 8.14 -43.98 3.36
CA GLY A 156 9.22 -44.92 3.65
C GLY A 156 8.80 -46.03 4.63
N LEU A 157 8.11 -45.67 5.71
CA LEU A 157 7.55 -46.63 6.67
C LEU A 157 6.50 -47.56 6.04
N TYR A 158 5.64 -47.02 5.19
CA TYR A 158 4.62 -47.81 4.49
C TYR A 158 5.22 -48.82 3.51
N GLU A 159 6.29 -48.45 2.81
CA GLU A 159 7.03 -49.37 1.94
C GLU A 159 7.77 -50.45 2.74
N LEU A 160 8.35 -50.12 3.90
CA LEU A 160 8.93 -51.12 4.81
C LEU A 160 7.87 -52.10 5.34
N ASP A 161 6.69 -51.61 5.75
CA ASP A 161 5.57 -52.45 6.18
C ASP A 161 5.12 -53.41 5.07
N LYS A 162 5.05 -52.94 3.81
CA LYS A 162 4.77 -53.81 2.65
C LYS A 162 5.86 -54.86 2.42
N VAL A 163 7.12 -54.55 2.66
CA VAL A 163 8.23 -55.51 2.52
C VAL A 163 8.17 -56.55 3.64
N ILE A 164 7.94 -56.11 4.88
CA ILE A 164 7.77 -57.00 6.04
C ILE A 164 6.58 -57.94 5.86
N LYS A 165 5.44 -57.45 5.36
CA LYS A 165 4.27 -58.30 5.07
C LYS A 165 4.51 -59.33 3.96
N ARG A 166 5.42 -59.04 3.02
CA ARG A 166 5.81 -59.95 1.94
C ARG A 166 6.83 -61.00 2.40
N LEU A 167 7.72 -60.62 3.31
CA LEU A 167 8.58 -61.53 4.03
C LEU A 167 7.73 -62.27 5.06
N LYS A 168 7.18 -63.42 4.71
CA LYS A 168 6.53 -64.32 5.67
C LYS A 168 7.57 -64.73 6.72
N LEU A 169 7.72 -63.93 7.77
CA LEU A 169 8.56 -64.27 8.91
C LEU A 169 7.95 -65.51 9.57
N PRO A 170 8.77 -66.49 9.97
CA PRO A 170 8.28 -67.59 10.77
C PRO A 170 7.75 -66.98 12.06
N THR A 171 6.45 -67.03 12.26
CA THR A 171 5.89 -66.77 13.59
C THR A 171 6.49 -67.83 14.50
N GLU A 172 7.37 -67.43 15.40
CA GLU A 172 7.80 -68.30 16.49
C GLU A 172 6.55 -68.69 17.26
N LYS A 173 6.13 -69.94 17.04
CA LYS A 173 5.09 -70.60 17.81
C LYS A 173 5.66 -70.80 19.21
N LYS A 174 5.15 -70.02 20.15
CA LYS A 174 5.33 -70.25 21.59
C LYS A 174 4.41 -71.37 22.06
#